data_AF-D7R8H5-F1
#
_entry.id   AF-D7R8H5-F1
#
_cell.length_a   1.000
_cell.length_b   1.000
_cell.length_c   1.000
_cell.angle_alpha   90.00
_cell.angle_beta   90.00
_cell.angle_gamma   90.00
#
_symmetry.space_group_name_H-M   'P 1'
#
loop_
_entity.id
_entity.type
_entity.pdbx_description
1 polymer ?
#
loop_
_entity_poly.entity_id
_entity_poly.type
_entity_poly.pdbx_seq_one_letter_code
_entity_poly.pdbx_strand_id
1 'polypeptide(L)' 'TVHWHGQMISVEADGSTEEGSPAVPSHGHRRYNFTPKPAGTFWSPV' A
#
# COMPACT_ATOMS: atom_id res chain seq x y z
N THR A 1 6.59 -3.68 -4.06
CA THR A 1 5.66 -2.70 -3.46
C THR A 1 4.91 -3.42 -2.34
N VAL A 2 4.17 -2.72 -1.50
CA VAL A 2 3.42 -3.33 -0.39
C VAL A 2 1.94 -3.06 -0.59
N HIS A 3 1.12 -4.11 -0.68
CA HIS A 3 -0.34 -4.00 -0.80
C HIS A 3 -1.07 -4.30 0.50
N TRP A 4 -2.04 -3.45 0.84
CA TRP A 4 -2.77 -3.49 2.12
C TRP A 4 -4.16 -4.07 1.90
N HIS A 5 -4.27 -5.41 1.92
CA HIS A 5 -5.52 -6.09 1.62
C HIS A 5 -6.65 -5.66 2.57
N GLY A 6 -7.74 -5.18 1.98
CA GLY A 6 -8.97 -4.75 2.67
C GLY A 6 -8.96 -3.30 3.16
N GLN A 7 -7.87 -2.55 2.92
CA GLN A 7 -7.81 -1.13 3.23
C GLN A 7 -8.31 -0.28 2.06
N MET A 8 -9.15 0.72 2.37
CA MET A 8 -9.61 1.72 1.40
C MET A 8 -8.68 2.93 1.43
N ILE A 9 -7.59 2.86 0.68
CA ILE A 9 -6.53 3.88 0.65
C ILE A 9 -6.28 4.38 -0.78
N SER A 10 -5.61 5.52 -0.92
CA SER A 10 -5.30 6.10 -2.24
C SER A 10 -4.43 5.16 -3.06
N VAL A 11 -4.62 5.16 -4.39
CA VAL A 11 -3.80 4.42 -5.35
C VAL A 11 -2.28 4.64 -5.21
N GLU A 12 -1.84 5.81 -4.72
CA GLU A 12 -0.42 6.06 -4.46
C GLU A 12 0.16 5.23 -3.30
N ALA A 13 -0.70 4.80 -2.38
CA ALA A 13 -0.38 4.09 -1.13
C ALA A 13 -0.84 2.63 -1.12
N ASP A 14 -1.67 2.22 -2.09
CA ASP A 14 -2.22 0.88 -2.21
C ASP A 14 -1.19 -0.19 -2.60
N GLY A 15 -0.09 0.21 -3.26
CA GLY A 15 0.97 -0.71 -3.66
C GLY A 15 0.71 -1.53 -4.92
N SER A 16 -0.44 -1.37 -5.57
CA SER A 16 -0.73 -1.93 -6.89
C SER A 16 -0.08 -1.11 -8.01
N THR A 17 1.05 -1.59 -8.55
CA THR A 17 1.72 -0.94 -9.69
C THR A 17 0.82 -0.93 -10.94
N GLU A 18 -0.05 -1.94 -11.09
CA GLU A 18 -1.02 -2.02 -12.19
C GLU A 18 -2.10 -0.93 -12.09
N GLU A 19 -2.45 -0.51 -10.87
CA GLU A 19 -3.42 0.56 -10.64
C GLU A 19 -2.75 1.95 -10.64
N GLY A 20 -1.42 2.04 -10.60
CA GLY A 20 -0.65 3.29 -10.70
C GLY A 20 0.17 3.64 -9.46
N SER A 21 0.29 2.73 -8.48
CA SER A 21 1.24 2.91 -7.38
C SER A 21 2.68 3.00 -7.89
N PRO A 22 3.47 4.00 -7.46
CA PRO A 22 4.88 4.05 -7.83
C PRO A 22 5.65 2.84 -7.28
N ALA A 23 6.38 2.17 -8.17
CA ALA A 23 7.26 1.06 -7.80
C ALA A 23 8.36 1.53 -6.84
N VAL A 24 8.72 0.66 -5.89
CA VAL A 24 9.92 0.87 -5.07
C VAL A 24 11.09 0.23 -5.82
N PRO A 25 12.12 1.00 -6.23
CA PRO A 25 13.27 0.46 -6.95
C PRO A 25 14.11 -0.46 -6.06
N SER A 26 15.02 -1.24 -6.65
CA SER A 26 15.92 -2.11 -5.89
C SER A 26 16.75 -1.28 -4.88
N HIS A 27 16.80 -1.77 -3.64
CA HIS A 27 17.41 -1.07 -2.49
C HIS A 27 16.79 0.31 -2.17
N GLY A 28 15.64 0.63 -2.76
CA GLY A 28 14.86 1.82 -2.44
C GLY A 28 13.98 1.61 -1.20
N HIS A 29 13.62 2.72 -0.56
CA HIS A 29 12.68 2.74 0.55
C HIS A 29 11.54 3.72 0.27
N ARG A 30 10.35 3.41 0.78
CA ARG A 30 9.19 4.30 0.66
C ARG A 30 8.38 4.28 1.96
N ARG A 31 7.95 5.46 2.39
CA ARG A 31 7.11 5.64 3.58
C ARG A 31 5.67 5.87 3.15
N TYR A 32 4.76 5.07 3.69
CA TYR A 32 3.33 5.18 3.45
C TYR A 32 2.69 5.85 4.67
N ASN A 33 1.86 6.87 4.44
CA ASN A 33 1.07 7.52 5.49
C ASN A 33 -0.38 7.59 5.00
N PHE A 34 -1.29 6.95 5.73
CA PHE A 34 -2.74 7.02 5.47
C PHE A 34 -3.50 6.72 6.76
N THR A 35 -4.76 7.15 6.83
CA THR A 35 -5.66 6.76 7.91
C THR A 35 -6.28 5.40 7.57
N PRO A 36 -6.09 4.36 8.41
CA PRO A 36 -6.64 3.04 8.13
C PRO A 36 -8.18 3.06 8.18
N LYS A 37 -8.81 2.47 7.17
CA LYS A 37 -10.27 2.32 7.07
C LYS A 37 -10.60 1.16 6.12
N PRO A 38 -11.58 0.29 6.44
CA PRO A 38 -12.45 0.29 7.62
C PRO A 38 -11.73 -0.14 8.92
N ALA A 39 -12.43 -0.11 10.06
CA ALA A 39 -11.90 -0.68 11.30
C ALA A 39 -12.03 -2.22 11.26
N GLY A 40 -11.00 -2.94 11.67
CA GLY A 40 -10.96 -4.41 11.56
C GLY A 40 -9.55 -4.94 11.41
N THR A 41 -9.44 -6.23 11.06
CA THR A 41 -8.17 -6.91 10.82
C THR A 41 -7.83 -6.86 9.34
N PHE A 42 -6.67 -6.28 9.01
CA PHE A 42 -6.14 -6.15 7.65
C PHE A 42 -4.66 -6.54 7.66
N TRP A 43 -4.11 -6.93 6.51
CA TRP A 43 -2.71 -7.37 6.44
C TRP A 43 -1.99 -6.85 5.20
N SER A 44 -0.67 -6.81 5.32
CA SER A 44 0.26 -6.86 4.20
C SER A 44 0.81 -8.28 4.15
N PRO A 45 0.68 -9.04 3.05
CA PRO A 45 1.55 -10.18 2.85
C PRO A 45 2.99 -9.65 2.74
N VAL A 46 3.94 -10.42 3.27
CA VAL A 46 5.39 -10.13 3.19
C VAL A 46 5.87 -10.02 1.75
#